data_AF-A0A1B9M0I6-F1
#
_entry.id   AF-A0A1B9M0I6-F1
#
_cell.length_a   1.000
_cell.length_b   1.000
_cell.length_c   1.000
_cell.angle_alpha   90.00
_cell.angle_beta   90.00
_cell.angle_gamma   90.00
#
_symmetry.space_group_name_H-M   'P 1'
#
loop_
_entity.id
_entity.type
_entity.pdbx_description
1 polymer ?
#
loop_
_entity_poly.entity_id
_entity_poly.type
_entity_poly.pdbx_seq_one_letter_code
_entity_poly.pdbx_strand_id
1 'polypeptide(L)'
;MTEFEQQRRQKLLDEDFYHYYQESLNRMIDETGVEIKSTKDPFVEFMIGLLYQQFCLDYTVGKPIVELLPWMQEIINYTQNAVNFVERYNVSHPESGLNITMLREYFETEELSNLLGLCILFERQDWFEIIVKAVDLDQENREKAIDSLIATKIPNYPITEKKTPRSLSFRTPLYKAIHAEKPKDTLKFLDEYLRRWYDGLRKA
;
A
#
# COMPACT_ATOMS: atom_id res chain seq x y z
N MET A 1 -6.86 -13.80 -29.92
CA MET A 1 -6.47 -13.07 -28.69
C MET A 1 -7.58 -12.09 -28.43
N THR A 2 -8.32 -12.22 -27.33
CA THR A 2 -9.46 -11.35 -27.00
C THR A 2 -9.00 -9.92 -26.73
N GLU A 3 -9.92 -8.96 -26.71
CA GLU A 3 -9.62 -7.58 -26.34
C GLU A 3 -9.05 -7.50 -24.91
N PHE A 4 -9.63 -8.27 -23.99
CA PHE A 4 -9.13 -8.45 -22.61
C PHE A 4 -7.66 -8.90 -22.58
N GLU A 5 -7.32 -9.91 -23.37
CA GLU A 5 -5.96 -10.45 -23.48
C GLU A 5 -4.94 -9.45 -24.02
N GLN A 6 -5.38 -8.50 -24.85
CA GLN A 6 -4.52 -7.44 -25.41
C GLN A 6 -4.32 -6.28 -24.43
N GLN A 7 -5.30 -6.00 -23.59
CA GLN A 7 -5.28 -4.84 -22.68
C GLN A 7 -4.57 -5.14 -21.35
N ARG A 8 -4.63 -6.38 -20.86
CA ARG A 8 -4.09 -6.73 -19.54
C ARG A 8 -2.58 -6.44 -19.41
N ARG A 9 -2.20 -5.79 -18.30
CA ARG A 9 -0.81 -5.45 -17.96
C ARG A 9 -0.04 -6.66 -17.44
N GLN A 10 -0.72 -7.61 -16.80
CA GLN A 10 -0.12 -8.82 -16.26
C GLN A 10 -0.96 -10.04 -16.65
N LYS A 11 -0.28 -11.15 -16.96
CA LYS A 11 -0.91 -12.41 -17.39
C LYS A 11 -1.26 -13.33 -16.22
N LEU A 12 -1.49 -12.76 -15.04
CA LEU A 12 -1.81 -13.53 -13.84
C LEU A 12 -3.27 -13.99 -13.80
N LEU A 13 -4.15 -13.28 -14.51
CA LEU A 13 -5.60 -13.50 -14.48
C LEU A 13 -6.12 -13.78 -15.89
N ASP A 14 -6.94 -14.82 -16.03
CA ASP A 14 -7.80 -15.00 -17.20
C ASP A 14 -9.11 -14.21 -17.06
N GLU A 15 -9.86 -14.12 -18.16
CA GLU A 15 -11.07 -13.31 -18.27
C GLU A 15 -12.18 -13.81 -17.34
N ASP A 16 -12.33 -15.13 -17.20
CA ASP A 16 -13.32 -15.75 -16.33
C ASP A 16 -13.02 -15.47 -14.84
N PHE A 17 -11.75 -15.63 -14.43
CA PHE A 17 -11.32 -15.31 -13.08
C PHE A 17 -11.50 -13.83 -12.77
N TYR A 18 -11.21 -12.94 -13.72
CA TYR A 18 -11.44 -11.50 -13.56
C TYR A 18 -12.91 -11.22 -13.22
N HIS A 19 -13.84 -11.73 -14.03
CA HIS A 19 -15.27 -11.48 -13.80
C HIS A 19 -15.76 -12.04 -12.47
N TYR A 20 -15.36 -13.27 -12.13
CA TYR A 20 -15.67 -13.89 -10.84
C TYR A 20 -15.15 -13.04 -9.66
N TYR A 21 -13.89 -12.62 -9.72
CA TYR A 21 -13.28 -11.87 -8.63
C TYR A 21 -13.83 -10.45 -8.53
N GLN A 22 -14.11 -9.79 -9.66
CA GLN A 22 -14.75 -8.48 -9.72
C GLN A 22 -16.16 -8.50 -9.10
N GLU A 23 -16.96 -9.54 -9.38
CA GLU A 23 -18.29 -9.69 -8.77
C GLU A 23 -18.19 -9.86 -7.25
N SER A 24 -17.25 -10.70 -6.80
CA SER A 24 -17.00 -10.91 -5.38
C SER A 24 -16.56 -9.63 -4.67
N LEU A 25 -15.63 -8.87 -5.27
CA LEU A 25 -15.16 -7.59 -4.74
C LEU A 25 -16.29 -6.56 -4.65
N ASN A 26 -17.10 -6.41 -5.70
CA ASN A 26 -18.23 -5.49 -5.70
C ASN A 26 -19.19 -5.80 -4.54
N ARG A 27 -19.54 -7.08 -4.37
CA ARG A 27 -20.40 -7.50 -3.25
C ARG A 27 -19.80 -7.16 -1.90
N MET A 28 -18.50 -7.46 -1.68
CA MET A 28 -17.84 -7.17 -0.41
C MET A 28 -17.75 -5.67 -0.13
N ILE A 29 -17.47 -4.85 -1.15
CA ILE A 29 -17.46 -3.38 -1.03
C ILE A 29 -18.85 -2.86 -0.66
N ASP A 30 -19.90 -3.36 -1.33
CA ASP A 30 -21.27 -2.94 -1.05
C ASP A 30 -21.71 -3.32 0.36
N GLU A 31 -21.50 -4.58 0.77
CA GLU A 31 -21.84 -5.07 2.11
C GLU A 31 -21.10 -4.30 3.21
N THR A 32 -19.78 -4.12 3.05
CA THR A 32 -18.96 -3.33 3.99
C THR A 32 -19.41 -1.87 4.01
N GLY A 33 -19.79 -1.30 2.86
CA GLY A 33 -20.28 0.06 2.75
C GLY A 33 -21.61 0.27 3.48
N VAL A 34 -22.50 -0.73 3.49
CA VAL A 34 -23.73 -0.71 4.29
C VAL A 34 -23.40 -0.78 5.79
N GLU A 35 -22.49 -1.68 6.18
CA GLU A 35 -22.07 -1.83 7.58
C GLU A 35 -21.48 -0.52 8.13
N ILE A 36 -20.56 0.11 7.40
CA ILE A 36 -19.94 1.38 7.75
C ILE A 36 -20.99 2.47 7.96
N LYS A 37 -21.99 2.59 7.07
CA LYS A 37 -23.06 3.59 7.18
C LYS A 37 -23.99 3.33 8.38
N SER A 38 -24.15 2.08 8.76
CA SER A 38 -25.01 1.67 9.88
C SER A 38 -24.33 1.73 11.24
N THR A 39 -23.00 1.80 11.27
CA THR A 39 -22.19 1.78 12.49
C THR A 39 -21.85 3.20 12.93
N LYS A 40 -22.01 3.48 14.23
CA LYS A 40 -21.58 4.76 14.80
C LYS A 40 -20.05 4.73 15.00
N ASP A 41 -19.35 5.60 14.30
CA ASP A 41 -17.88 5.73 14.32
C ASP A 41 -17.15 4.40 13.97
N PRO A 42 -17.27 3.91 12.72
CA PRO A 42 -16.69 2.63 12.33
C PRO A 42 -15.16 2.72 12.16
N PHE A 43 -14.45 1.64 12.52
CA PHE A 43 -13.09 1.43 12.08
C PHE A 43 -13.08 0.84 10.67
N VAL A 44 -12.54 1.59 9.71
CA VAL A 44 -12.76 1.35 8.27
C VAL A 44 -11.58 0.71 7.54
N GLU A 45 -10.62 0.12 8.26
CA GLU A 45 -9.44 -0.50 7.65
C GLU A 45 -9.79 -1.55 6.60
N PHE A 46 -10.80 -2.38 6.86
CA PHE A 46 -11.21 -3.42 5.92
C PHE A 46 -11.63 -2.86 4.54
N MET A 47 -12.30 -1.71 4.53
CA MET A 47 -12.67 -1.03 3.28
C MET A 47 -11.45 -0.54 2.49
N ILE A 48 -10.39 -0.07 3.18
CA ILE A 48 -9.14 0.34 2.53
C ILE A 48 -8.54 -0.85 1.76
N GLY A 49 -8.53 -2.04 2.39
CA GLY A 49 -8.05 -3.27 1.76
C GLY A 49 -8.85 -3.67 0.52
N LEU A 50 -10.19 -3.61 0.60
CA LEU A 50 -11.06 -3.93 -0.54
C LEU A 50 -10.86 -2.97 -1.72
N LEU A 51 -10.80 -1.66 -1.45
CA LEU A 51 -10.59 -0.65 -2.48
C LEU A 51 -9.19 -0.76 -3.11
N TYR A 52 -8.17 -1.09 -2.32
CA TYR A 52 -6.84 -1.38 -2.85
C TYR A 52 -6.83 -2.60 -3.78
N GLN A 53 -7.54 -3.68 -3.40
CA GLN A 53 -7.70 -4.85 -4.28
C GLN A 53 -8.41 -4.48 -5.58
N GLN A 54 -9.48 -3.66 -5.52
CA GLN A 54 -10.16 -3.15 -6.71
C GLN A 54 -9.23 -2.32 -7.60
N PHE A 55 -8.44 -1.42 -7.02
CA PHE A 55 -7.42 -0.65 -7.74
C PHE A 55 -6.42 -1.57 -8.45
N CYS A 56 -5.90 -2.59 -7.74
CA CYS A 56 -4.97 -3.55 -8.31
C CYS A 56 -5.58 -4.37 -9.43
N LEU A 57 -6.85 -4.78 -9.30
CA LEU A 57 -7.56 -5.54 -10.32
C LEU A 57 -7.72 -4.71 -11.60
N ASP A 58 -8.21 -3.48 -11.47
CA ASP A 58 -8.38 -2.55 -12.58
C ASP A 58 -7.06 -2.18 -13.27
N TYR A 59 -6.01 -2.00 -12.48
CA TYR A 59 -4.65 -1.84 -13.01
C TYR A 59 -4.21 -3.10 -13.78
N THR A 60 -4.44 -4.28 -13.23
CA THR A 60 -4.00 -5.56 -13.83
C THR A 60 -4.65 -5.81 -15.19
N VAL A 61 -5.95 -5.53 -15.32
CA VAL A 61 -6.69 -5.73 -16.58
C VAL A 61 -6.47 -4.64 -17.62
N GLY A 62 -5.71 -3.59 -17.29
CA GLY A 62 -5.30 -2.59 -18.28
C GLY A 62 -6.14 -1.32 -18.32
N LYS A 63 -7.02 -1.07 -17.33
CA LYS A 63 -7.81 0.17 -17.31
C LYS A 63 -6.90 1.41 -17.36
N PRO A 64 -7.29 2.49 -18.06
CA PRO A 64 -6.54 3.74 -18.10
C PRO A 64 -6.24 4.28 -16.70
N ILE A 65 -5.03 4.84 -16.49
CA ILE A 65 -4.61 5.36 -15.17
C ILE A 65 -5.59 6.42 -14.62
N VAL A 66 -6.17 7.25 -15.50
CA VAL A 66 -7.17 8.26 -15.10
C VAL A 66 -8.40 7.66 -14.44
N GLU A 67 -8.78 6.43 -14.81
CA GLU A 67 -9.90 5.70 -14.21
C GLU A 67 -9.54 5.07 -12.86
N LEU A 68 -8.25 4.97 -12.54
CA LEU A 68 -7.78 4.43 -11.25
C LEU A 68 -7.69 5.52 -10.16
N LEU A 69 -7.61 6.79 -10.55
CA LEU A 69 -7.51 7.91 -9.61
C LEU A 69 -8.68 8.02 -8.63
N PRO A 70 -9.95 7.78 -9.01
CA PRO A 70 -11.06 7.74 -8.07
C PRO A 70 -10.87 6.69 -6.97
N TRP A 71 -10.38 5.49 -7.32
CA TRP A 71 -10.09 4.45 -6.32
C TRP A 71 -9.01 4.90 -5.33
N MET A 72 -7.94 5.52 -5.82
CA MET A 72 -6.91 6.10 -4.96
C MET A 72 -7.47 7.18 -4.03
N GLN A 73 -8.32 8.08 -4.55
CA GLN A 73 -8.92 9.12 -3.73
C GLN A 73 -9.78 8.53 -2.60
N GLU A 74 -10.56 7.47 -2.88
CA GLU A 74 -11.34 6.77 -1.87
C GLU A 74 -10.46 6.04 -0.84
N ILE A 75 -9.41 5.33 -1.28
CA ILE A 75 -8.41 4.71 -0.39
C ILE A 75 -7.84 5.75 0.59
N ILE A 76 -7.49 6.94 0.10
CA ILE A 76 -6.96 8.03 0.93
C ILE A 76 -8.02 8.58 1.89
N ASN A 77 -9.26 8.76 1.43
CA ASN A 77 -10.36 9.20 2.29
C ASN A 77 -10.61 8.22 3.45
N TYR A 78 -10.68 6.91 3.15
CA TYR A 78 -10.83 5.88 4.18
C TYR A 78 -9.60 5.75 5.08
N THR A 79 -8.39 5.92 4.55
CA THR A 79 -7.17 5.98 5.36
C THR A 79 -7.24 7.13 6.37
N GLN A 80 -7.61 8.34 5.93
CA GLN A 80 -7.74 9.48 6.84
C GLN A 80 -8.81 9.25 7.91
N ASN A 81 -9.93 8.61 7.55
CA ASN A 81 -10.97 8.24 8.52
C ASN A 81 -10.46 7.22 9.55
N ALA A 82 -9.73 6.21 9.09
CA ALA A 82 -9.12 5.21 9.97
C ALA A 82 -8.08 5.84 10.91
N VAL A 83 -7.23 6.75 10.42
CA VAL A 83 -6.28 7.51 11.25
C VAL A 83 -7.01 8.26 12.35
N ASN A 84 -8.03 9.05 11.96
CA ASN A 84 -8.81 9.84 12.92
C ASN A 84 -9.49 8.95 13.97
N PHE A 85 -10.00 7.77 13.57
CA PHE A 85 -10.58 6.80 14.49
C PHE A 85 -9.53 6.30 15.49
N VAL A 86 -8.38 5.82 15.00
CA VAL A 86 -7.32 5.25 15.84
C VAL A 86 -6.81 6.29 16.84
N GLU A 87 -6.55 7.52 16.40
CA GLU A 87 -6.09 8.60 17.28
C GLU A 87 -7.08 8.85 18.44
N ARG A 88 -8.38 8.98 18.14
CA ARG A 88 -9.41 9.15 19.18
C ARG A 88 -9.54 7.93 20.08
N TYR A 89 -9.50 6.74 19.49
CA TYR A 89 -9.67 5.48 20.21
C TYR A 89 -8.51 5.25 21.19
N ASN A 90 -7.26 5.46 20.74
CA ASN A 90 -6.06 5.29 21.57
C ASN A 90 -5.95 6.34 22.68
N VAL A 91 -6.50 7.55 22.50
CA VAL A 91 -6.61 8.52 23.61
C VAL A 91 -7.52 7.98 24.73
N SER A 92 -8.59 7.29 24.36
CA SER A 92 -9.54 6.71 25.32
C SER A 92 -9.12 5.33 25.85
N HIS A 93 -8.28 4.61 25.10
CA HIS A 93 -7.77 3.27 25.40
C HIS A 93 -6.25 3.18 25.11
N PRO A 94 -5.41 3.84 25.93
CA PRO A 94 -3.96 3.94 25.67
C PRO A 94 -3.24 2.59 25.58
N GLU A 95 -3.78 1.57 26.24
CA GLU A 95 -3.25 0.20 26.27
C GLU A 95 -3.60 -0.62 25.03
N SER A 96 -4.52 -0.16 24.17
CA SER A 96 -5.02 -0.96 23.05
C SER A 96 -3.98 -1.20 21.96
N GLY A 97 -3.06 -0.23 21.76
CA GLY A 97 -2.08 -0.27 20.68
C GLY A 97 -2.71 -0.37 19.30
N LEU A 98 -3.95 0.10 19.11
CA LEU A 98 -4.65 0.02 17.85
C LEU A 98 -3.89 0.84 16.78
N ASN A 99 -3.82 0.31 15.57
CA ASN A 99 -3.24 0.96 14.40
C ASN A 99 -3.87 0.37 13.13
N ILE A 100 -3.40 0.80 11.96
CA ILE A 100 -3.87 0.32 10.66
C ILE A 100 -2.89 -0.76 10.18
N THR A 101 -3.26 -2.03 10.38
CA THR A 101 -2.38 -3.18 10.15
C THR A 101 -1.83 -3.30 8.74
N MET A 102 -2.64 -3.02 7.71
CA MET A 102 -2.24 -3.09 6.31
C MET A 102 -1.24 -1.99 5.88
N LEU A 103 -1.07 -0.95 6.71
CA LEU A 103 -0.14 0.16 6.46
C LEU A 103 1.06 0.12 7.43
N ARG A 104 1.34 -1.03 8.04
CA ARG A 104 2.54 -1.23 8.87
C ARG A 104 3.76 -1.57 8.01
N GLU A 105 4.92 -1.10 8.43
CA GLU A 105 6.17 -1.38 7.72
C GLU A 105 6.64 -2.84 7.89
N TYR A 106 6.24 -3.51 8.98
CA TYR A 106 6.54 -4.94 9.22
C TYR A 106 5.44 -5.87 8.72
N PHE A 107 4.78 -5.49 7.62
CA PHE A 107 3.86 -6.35 6.91
C PHE A 107 4.56 -6.94 5.67
N GLU A 108 4.36 -8.24 5.43
CA GLU A 108 5.07 -8.98 4.37
C GLU A 108 4.54 -8.65 2.96
N THR A 109 3.37 -8.02 2.89
CA THR A 109 2.78 -7.53 1.66
C THR A 109 3.29 -6.11 1.34
N GLU A 110 3.15 -5.70 0.09
CA GLU A 110 3.72 -4.45 -0.44
C GLU A 110 2.69 -3.32 -0.59
N GLU A 111 1.52 -3.38 0.06
CA GLU A 111 0.49 -2.33 -0.10
C GLU A 111 1.02 -0.96 0.33
N LEU A 112 1.73 -0.88 1.47
CA LEU A 112 2.31 0.37 1.94
C LEU A 112 3.30 0.96 0.92
N SER A 113 4.28 0.17 0.48
CA SER A 113 5.27 0.60 -0.51
C SER A 113 4.61 1.03 -1.82
N ASN A 114 3.57 0.29 -2.26
CA ASN A 114 2.84 0.59 -3.47
C ASN A 114 2.04 1.90 -3.33
N LEU A 115 1.34 2.11 -2.23
CA LEU A 115 0.57 3.34 -1.98
C LEU A 115 1.49 4.56 -1.89
N LEU A 116 2.62 4.47 -1.17
CA LEU A 116 3.64 5.53 -1.13
C LEU A 116 4.20 5.80 -2.54
N GLY A 117 4.56 4.75 -3.28
CA GLY A 117 5.06 4.86 -4.65
C GLY A 117 4.05 5.51 -5.61
N LEU A 118 2.76 5.14 -5.51
CA LEU A 118 1.68 5.72 -6.31
C LEU A 118 1.48 7.20 -5.98
N CYS A 119 1.53 7.59 -4.71
CA CYS A 119 1.46 9.01 -4.32
C CYS A 119 2.63 9.81 -4.92
N ILE A 120 3.83 9.23 -4.95
CA ILE A 120 5.00 9.85 -5.61
C ILE A 120 4.79 9.97 -7.12
N LEU A 121 4.32 8.91 -7.78
CA LEU A 121 4.12 8.87 -9.24
C LEU A 121 2.99 9.80 -9.70
N PHE A 122 1.94 9.96 -8.89
CA PHE A 122 0.84 10.89 -9.17
C PHE A 122 1.12 12.31 -8.69
N GLU A 123 2.30 12.57 -8.12
CA GLU A 123 2.70 13.88 -7.59
C GLU A 123 1.71 14.43 -6.54
N ARG A 124 1.11 13.53 -5.74
CA ARG A 124 0.13 13.85 -4.69
C ARG A 124 0.77 13.81 -3.31
N GLN A 125 1.48 14.88 -2.98
CA GLN A 125 2.12 15.05 -1.66
C GLN A 125 1.09 15.04 -0.51
N ASP A 126 -0.11 15.57 -0.73
CA ASP A 126 -1.20 15.56 0.25
C ASP A 126 -1.67 14.13 0.57
N TRP A 127 -1.77 13.26 -0.44
CA TRP A 127 -2.07 11.85 -0.24
C TRP A 127 -0.94 11.13 0.47
N PHE A 128 0.31 11.44 0.09
CA PHE A 128 1.51 10.87 0.70
C PHE A 128 1.53 11.12 2.22
N GLU A 129 1.26 12.35 2.66
CA GLU A 129 1.23 12.73 4.07
C GLU A 129 0.13 12.01 4.86
N ILE A 130 -1.02 11.71 4.24
CA ILE A 130 -2.09 10.94 4.86
C ILE A 130 -1.66 9.49 5.11
N ILE A 131 -1.00 8.85 4.15
CA ILE A 131 -0.44 7.51 4.33
C ILE A 131 0.63 7.51 5.42
N VAL A 132 1.51 8.51 5.45
CA VAL A 132 2.55 8.62 6.48
C VAL A 132 1.97 8.77 7.88
N LYS A 133 0.87 9.52 8.06
CA LYS A 133 0.16 9.57 9.35
C LYS A 133 -0.31 8.19 9.81
N ALA A 134 -0.77 7.35 8.89
CA ALA A 134 -1.15 5.98 9.22
C ALA A 134 0.05 5.12 9.63
N VAL A 135 1.19 5.27 8.95
CA VAL A 135 2.46 4.61 9.31
C VAL A 135 2.92 5.04 10.70
N ASP A 136 2.81 6.32 11.02
CA ASP A 136 3.23 6.88 12.30
C ASP A 136 2.39 6.40 13.51
N LEU A 137 1.29 5.68 13.29
CA LEU A 137 0.55 5.00 14.36
C LEU A 137 1.29 3.77 14.90
N ASP A 138 2.25 3.20 14.17
CA ASP A 138 3.08 2.07 14.59
C ASP A 138 4.56 2.49 14.71
N GLN A 139 4.94 2.99 15.88
CA GLN A 139 6.32 3.42 16.18
C GLN A 139 7.25 2.24 16.55
N GLU A 140 6.69 1.06 16.84
CA GLU A 140 7.50 -0.08 17.29
C GLU A 140 8.13 -0.84 16.12
N ASN A 141 7.37 -0.95 15.02
CA ASN A 141 7.69 -1.79 13.88
C ASN A 141 8.16 -1.00 12.65
N ARG A 142 9.18 -0.17 12.87
CA ARG A 142 9.80 0.65 11.82
C ARG A 142 10.87 -0.10 11.02
N GLU A 143 10.92 0.13 9.72
CA GLU A 143 11.78 -0.48 8.71
C GLU A 143 12.53 0.58 7.91
N LYS A 144 13.85 0.40 7.83
CA LYS A 144 14.78 1.41 7.35
C LYS A 144 14.56 1.83 5.89
N ALA A 145 14.15 0.92 5.00
CA ALA A 145 13.92 1.24 3.59
C ALA A 145 12.66 2.10 3.42
N ILE A 146 11.59 1.80 4.15
CA ILE A 146 10.35 2.58 4.12
C ILE A 146 10.55 3.95 4.75
N ASP A 147 11.16 4.05 5.93
CA ASP A 147 11.54 5.32 6.53
C ASP A 147 12.37 6.19 5.57
N SER A 148 13.33 5.57 4.88
CA SER A 148 14.17 6.27 3.89
C SER A 148 13.35 6.74 2.69
N LEU A 149 12.36 5.97 2.24
CA LEU A 149 11.46 6.38 1.16
C LEU A 149 10.63 7.60 1.59
N ILE A 150 10.09 7.58 2.82
CA ILE A 150 9.34 8.71 3.38
C ILE A 150 10.21 9.96 3.49
N ALA A 151 11.46 9.81 3.95
CA ALA A 151 12.42 10.91 4.06
C ALA A 151 12.78 11.57 2.71
N THR A 152 12.49 10.93 1.57
CA THR A 152 12.68 11.56 0.24
C THR A 152 11.64 12.65 -0.05
N LYS A 153 10.50 12.63 0.65
CA LYS A 153 9.38 13.55 0.46
C LYS A 153 9.07 14.40 1.69
N ILE A 154 9.40 13.91 2.89
CA ILE A 154 9.21 14.65 4.14
C ILE A 154 10.58 14.98 4.73
N PRO A 155 11.00 16.26 4.70
CA PRO A 155 12.27 16.68 5.27
C PRO A 155 12.39 16.32 6.75
N ASN A 156 13.57 15.85 7.16
CA ASN A 156 13.88 15.46 8.54
C ASN A 156 13.00 14.34 9.11
N TYR A 157 12.35 13.53 8.27
CA TYR A 157 11.65 12.34 8.73
C TYR A 157 12.63 11.38 9.42
N PRO A 158 12.31 10.85 10.62
CA PRO A 158 13.21 9.98 11.35
C PRO A 158 13.41 8.66 10.60
N ILE A 159 14.65 8.17 10.58
CA ILE A 159 15.00 6.87 10.00
C ILE A 159 15.43 5.94 11.12
N THR A 160 14.77 4.79 11.26
CA THR A 160 15.13 3.79 12.24
C THR A 160 16.54 3.25 12.01
N GLU A 161 17.29 3.09 13.10
CA GLU A 161 18.60 2.41 13.09
C GLU A 161 18.47 0.91 13.35
N LYS A 162 17.26 0.42 13.68
CA LYS A 162 17.01 -1.00 13.91
C LYS A 162 17.37 -1.81 12.65
N LYS A 163 17.99 -2.96 12.88
CA LYS A 163 18.34 -3.88 11.79
C LYS A 163 17.06 -4.47 11.19
N THR A 164 16.90 -4.33 9.88
CA THR A 164 15.81 -4.97 9.12
C THR A 164 15.76 -6.48 9.43
N PRO A 165 14.61 -7.04 9.86
CA PRO A 165 14.43 -8.47 10.09
C PRO A 165 14.77 -9.31 8.85
N ARG A 166 15.15 -10.57 9.05
CA ARG A 166 15.50 -11.46 7.94
C ARG A 166 14.35 -11.65 6.96
N SER A 167 13.11 -11.73 7.45
CA SER A 167 11.89 -11.83 6.63
C SER A 167 11.72 -10.63 5.68
N LEU A 168 12.15 -9.45 6.09
CA LEU A 168 12.05 -8.20 5.31
C LEU A 168 13.34 -7.83 4.56
N SER A 169 14.36 -8.70 4.60
CA SER A 169 15.66 -8.45 3.95
C SER A 169 15.60 -8.33 2.42
N PHE A 170 14.47 -8.70 1.81
CA PHE A 170 14.22 -8.45 0.41
C PHE A 170 14.15 -6.94 0.09
N ARG A 171 13.80 -6.08 1.06
CA ARG A 171 13.78 -4.60 0.95
C ARG A 171 15.16 -3.94 1.12
N THR A 172 16.20 -4.68 1.50
CA THR A 172 17.56 -4.11 1.64
C THR A 172 18.11 -3.46 0.35
N PRO A 173 17.91 -4.03 -0.85
CA PRO A 173 18.30 -3.34 -2.08
C PRO A 173 17.49 -2.07 -2.34
N LEU A 174 16.20 -2.01 -1.93
CA LEU A 174 15.41 -0.78 -2.03
C LEU A 174 16.03 0.35 -1.21
N TYR A 175 16.43 0.10 0.04
CA TYR A 175 17.18 1.06 0.84
C TYR A 175 18.45 1.55 0.10
N LYS A 176 19.24 0.62 -0.46
CA LYS A 176 20.45 0.99 -1.21
C LYS A 176 20.15 1.82 -2.46
N ALA A 177 19.03 1.55 -3.14
CA ALA A 177 18.61 2.28 -4.32
C ALA A 177 18.28 3.75 -3.99
N ILE A 178 17.56 3.97 -2.89
CA ILE A 178 17.17 5.32 -2.42
C ILE A 178 18.40 6.17 -2.10
N HIS A 179 19.43 5.57 -1.49
CA HIS A 179 20.66 6.26 -1.08
C HIS A 179 21.77 6.23 -2.12
N ALA A 180 21.53 5.69 -3.32
CA ALA A 180 22.53 5.63 -4.36
C ALA A 180 22.72 7.00 -5.04
N GLU A 181 23.96 7.50 -5.07
CA GLU A 181 24.28 8.78 -5.71
C GLU A 181 24.25 8.73 -7.25
N LYS A 182 24.49 7.55 -7.82
CA LYS A 182 24.62 7.35 -9.27
C LYS A 182 23.40 6.63 -9.81
N PRO A 183 22.76 7.13 -10.88
CA PRO A 183 21.61 6.47 -11.51
C PRO A 183 21.85 4.99 -11.87
N LYS A 184 23.07 4.66 -12.31
CA LYS A 184 23.46 3.27 -12.63
C LYS A 184 23.39 2.35 -11.40
N ASP A 185 23.79 2.85 -10.24
CA ASP A 185 23.76 2.08 -9.00
C ASP A 185 22.33 1.98 -8.47
N THR A 186 21.54 3.05 -8.58
CA THR A 186 20.10 3.04 -8.30
C THR A 186 19.39 1.95 -9.10
N LEU A 187 19.57 1.93 -10.43
CA LEU A 187 18.96 0.92 -11.31
C LEU A 187 19.39 -0.51 -10.93
N LYS A 188 20.69 -0.72 -10.67
CA LYS A 188 21.21 -2.02 -10.24
C LYS A 188 20.52 -2.53 -8.97
N PHE A 189 20.32 -1.66 -7.98
CA PHE A 189 19.69 -2.05 -6.72
C PHE A 189 18.18 -2.23 -6.84
N LEU A 190 17.50 -1.45 -7.69
CA LEU A 190 16.09 -1.66 -8.02
C LEU A 190 15.86 -3.01 -8.73
N ASP A 191 16.71 -3.36 -9.68
CA ASP A 191 16.67 -4.69 -10.33
C ASP A 191 16.83 -5.81 -9.32
N GLU A 192 17.76 -5.67 -8.37
CA GLU A 192 17.95 -6.64 -7.30
C GLU A 192 16.74 -6.74 -6.37
N TYR A 193 16.13 -5.60 -6.03
CA TYR A 193 14.90 -5.52 -5.23
C TYR A 193 13.76 -6.28 -5.91
N LEU A 194 13.44 -5.91 -7.15
CA LEU A 194 12.36 -6.53 -7.92
C LEU A 194 12.58 -8.03 -8.08
N ARG A 195 13.81 -8.45 -8.39
CA ARG A 195 14.14 -9.88 -8.49
C ARG A 195 13.88 -10.60 -7.17
N ARG A 196 14.34 -10.07 -6.03
CA ARG A 196 14.13 -10.70 -4.72
C ARG A 196 12.64 -10.80 -4.37
N TRP A 197 11.87 -9.75 -4.67
CA TRP A 197 10.44 -9.73 -4.45
C TRP A 197 9.72 -10.80 -5.32
N TYR A 198 9.88 -10.73 -6.63
CA TYR A 198 9.19 -11.66 -7.55
C TYR A 198 9.69 -13.10 -7.45
N ASP A 199 10.96 -13.35 -7.17
CA ASP A 199 11.47 -14.71 -6.94
C ASP A 199 10.98 -15.28 -5.60
N GLY A 200 10.75 -14.42 -4.61
CA GLY A 200 10.08 -14.79 -3.35
C GLY A 200 8.66 -15.28 -3.60
N LEU A 201 7.89 -14.54 -4.42
CA LEU A 201 6.52 -14.90 -4.77
C LEU A 201 6.40 -16.20 -5.59
N ARG A 202 7.42 -16.59 -6.37
CA ARG A 202 7.41 -17.86 -7.13
C ARG A 202 7.72 -19.10 -6.29
N LYS A 203 8.21 -18.93 -5.06
CA LYS A 203 8.60 -20.02 -4.16
C LYS A 203 7.61 -20.23 -3.01
N ALA A 204 6.58 -19.40 -2.92
CA ALA A 204 5.50 -19.48 -1.96
C ALA A 204 4.40 -20.44 -2.45
#